data_AF-A0A927V0I2-F1
#
_entry.id   AF-A0A927V0I2-F1
#
_cell.length_a   1.000
_cell.length_b   1.000
_cell.length_c   1.000
_cell.angle_alpha   90.00
_cell.angle_beta   90.00
_cell.angle_gamma   90.00
#
_symmetry.space_group_name_H-M   'P 1'
#
loop_
_entity.id
_entity.type
_entity.pdbx_description
1 polymer ?
#
loop_
_entity_poly.entity_id
_entity_poly.type
_entity_poly.pdbx_seq_one_letter_code
_entity_poly.pdbx_strand_id
1 'polypeptide(L)'
;MVNDYNKYEITVSEIIRIIIMSVLLDAGIVYMFYKSMLVCLVAFAPCTCIVCVYRKKKIIESRKDIFENQFEEFLGCLSSALSAGYSLENAIFESVKELSLMYTAQEDIMRELKHICKGIEVNKPVEHLFLELSKKTDIAHIKTFADMVVIAKRSGGNLVAIVRQTIDVLHSKRNMITEIKTMIAAKRYECRLMNLLPLMMLVFLSVSSPGYLDPLYGNLMGIIVMTICLVIYGVSVVISNAIMSIGDNEKRIKPDRTFIKNVNNVKNKSGNRLYTYMYRHGLREKMNQIKFRLKAVYIGNNKSNIEILWWDRVFKNTFVGVAGGIVVSMLCYFEAKEQLPYVALLTAALVTAVPYSQFNKLRQDMERRNRQLIMDYPDVINRYILLLGSGINMRGVWQRMCNDYSKVNTKHFHYVYEEMQYSLNELSAGMPEVEVYERFGRRIGLLPYMKLCTMLSQNLKKGNKHLIEQLRVTSIDAIQDRRDTVKRLGEEASSKLLLPMMLQFLLILIIVMYPALISM
;
A
#
# COMPACT_ATOMS: atom_id res chain seq x y z
N MET A 1 26.25 17.95 -2.55
CA MET A 1 25.95 16.72 -3.33
C MET A 1 25.09 15.83 -2.44
N VAL A 2 23.90 15.41 -2.87
CA VAL A 2 23.04 14.54 -2.05
C VAL A 2 23.38 13.09 -2.44
N ASN A 3 24.08 12.37 -1.56
CA ASN A 3 24.52 10.99 -1.85
C ASN A 3 23.37 9.97 -1.79
N ASP A 4 22.24 10.32 -1.17
CA ASP A 4 21.08 9.43 -1.03
C ASP A 4 19.77 10.24 -0.95
N TYR A 5 18.96 10.17 -2.01
CA TYR A 5 17.65 10.85 -2.05
C TYR A 5 16.61 10.21 -1.12
N ASN A 6 16.93 9.09 -0.47
CA ASN A 6 16.05 8.40 0.47
C ASN A 6 16.19 8.89 1.91
N LYS A 7 17.13 9.80 2.19
CA LYS A 7 17.36 10.34 3.55
C LYS A 7 16.96 11.80 3.60
N TYR A 8 16.10 12.11 4.55
CA TYR A 8 15.72 13.47 4.90
C TYR A 8 16.02 13.71 6.38
N GLU A 9 16.86 14.71 6.63
CA GLU A 9 17.15 15.22 7.96
C GLU A 9 16.21 16.39 8.21
N ILE A 10 15.41 16.28 9.27
CA ILE A 10 14.45 17.32 9.61
C ILE A 10 15.20 18.40 10.37
N THR A 11 15.03 19.65 9.96
CA THR A 11 15.63 20.79 10.66
C THR A 11 14.90 21.04 11.97
N VAL A 12 15.64 21.39 13.04
CA VAL A 12 15.08 21.69 14.36
C VAL A 12 14.01 22.79 14.29
N SER A 13 14.18 23.79 13.41
CA SER A 13 13.23 24.88 13.19
C SER A 13 11.88 24.43 12.58
N GLU A 14 11.86 23.31 11.85
CA GLU A 14 10.62 22.74 11.32
C GLU A 14 9.89 21.94 12.39
N ILE A 15 10.62 21.21 13.23
CA ILE A 15 10.06 20.48 14.38
C ILE A 15 9.39 21.46 15.33
N ILE A 16 10.08 22.56 15.68
CA ILE A 16 9.54 23.59 16.56
C ILE A 16 8.26 24.20 15.97
N ARG A 17 8.25 24.56 14.67
CA ARG A 17 7.04 25.10 14.02
C ARG A 17 5.86 24.11 14.03
N ILE A 18 6.12 22.82 13.80
CA ILE A 18 5.10 21.78 13.85
C ILE A 18 4.54 21.64 15.26
N ILE A 19 5.40 21.60 16.27
CA ILE A 19 5.01 21.55 17.67
C ILE A 19 4.15 22.76 18.01
N ILE A 20 4.60 23.98 17.72
CA ILE A 20 3.84 25.21 18.02
C ILE A 20 2.46 25.22 17.34
N MET A 21 2.35 24.82 16.06
CA MET A 21 1.04 24.81 15.39
C MET A 21 0.10 23.72 15.91
N SER A 22 0.61 22.54 16.24
CA SER A 22 -0.21 21.50 16.88
C SER A 22 -0.61 21.93 18.30
N VAL A 23 0.28 22.62 19.01
CA VAL A 23 0.00 23.17 20.34
C VAL A 23 -1.17 24.14 20.33
N LEU A 24 -1.15 25.09 19.40
CA LEU A 24 -2.17 26.13 19.29
C LEU A 24 -3.54 25.57 18.92
N LEU A 25 -3.58 24.57 18.03
CA LEU A 25 -4.83 23.92 17.62
C LEU A 25 -5.45 23.09 18.76
N ASP A 26 -4.64 22.29 19.45
CA ASP A 26 -5.12 21.44 20.55
C ASP A 26 -5.58 22.30 21.74
N ALA A 27 -4.86 23.38 22.06
CA ALA A 27 -5.27 24.33 23.09
C ALA A 27 -6.60 25.02 22.74
N GLY A 28 -6.83 25.38 21.47
CA GLY A 28 -8.09 25.97 21.02
C GLY A 28 -9.29 25.01 21.17
N ILE A 29 -9.12 23.75 20.77
CA ILE A 29 -10.18 22.73 20.87
C ILE A 29 -10.51 22.44 22.35
N VAL A 30 -9.50 22.23 23.19
CA VAL A 30 -9.74 21.92 24.61
C VAL A 30 -10.34 23.12 25.36
N TYR A 31 -9.92 24.35 25.02
CA TYR A 31 -10.52 25.57 25.57
C TYR A 31 -12.01 25.69 25.20
N MET A 32 -12.39 25.36 23.96
CA MET A 32 -13.79 25.39 23.55
C MET A 32 -14.69 24.39 24.29
N PHE A 33 -14.14 23.25 24.74
CA PHE A 33 -14.91 22.21 25.44
C PHE A 33 -14.95 22.38 26.96
N TYR A 34 -13.94 22.99 27.58
CA TYR A 34 -13.84 23.04 29.06
C TYR A 34 -13.69 24.44 29.63
N LYS A 35 -13.42 25.47 28.81
CA LYS A 35 -13.06 26.84 29.26
C LYS A 35 -11.99 26.87 30.38
N SER A 36 -11.14 25.84 30.47
CA SER A 36 -10.14 25.64 31.53
C SER A 36 -8.75 25.40 30.96
N MET A 37 -7.77 26.16 31.46
CA MET A 37 -6.39 26.19 30.95
C MET A 37 -5.55 24.96 31.36
N LEU A 38 -5.94 24.23 32.41
CA LEU A 38 -5.16 23.11 32.97
C LEU A 38 -5.30 21.79 32.18
N VAL A 39 -6.46 21.53 31.58
CA VAL A 39 -6.71 20.31 30.79
C VAL A 39 -5.92 20.32 29.47
N CYS A 40 -5.55 21.51 28.97
CA CYS A 40 -4.75 21.69 27.74
C CYS A 40 -3.34 21.11 27.83
N LEU A 41 -2.75 20.98 29.04
CA LEU A 41 -1.34 20.62 29.22
C LEU A 41 -1.08 19.10 29.16
N VAL A 42 -2.09 18.27 29.47
CA VAL A 42 -1.93 16.80 29.62
C VAL A 42 -2.14 16.03 28.29
N ALA A 43 -2.78 16.63 27.28
CA ALA A 43 -3.11 15.97 26.00
C ALA A 43 -1.95 15.93 24.96
N PHE A 44 -0.78 16.50 25.28
CA PHE A 44 0.23 16.95 24.31
C PHE A 44 1.15 15.91 23.65
N ALA A 45 1.46 14.82 24.35
CA ALA A 45 2.65 14.02 24.04
C ALA A 45 2.49 13.00 22.88
N PRO A 46 1.34 12.35 22.64
CA PRO A 46 1.25 11.31 21.60
C PRO A 46 1.10 11.85 20.16
N CYS A 47 0.39 12.97 19.97
CA CYS A 47 0.03 13.48 18.64
C CYS A 47 1.22 14.08 17.87
N THR A 48 2.11 14.78 18.57
CA THR A 48 3.28 15.46 17.97
C THR A 48 4.30 14.47 17.41
N CYS A 49 4.54 13.35 18.11
CA CYS A 49 5.45 12.28 17.67
C CYS A 49 4.96 11.59 16.38
N ILE A 50 3.65 11.35 16.24
CA ILE A 50 3.06 10.69 15.06
C ILE A 50 3.17 11.60 13.81
N VAL A 51 2.92 12.91 13.97
CA VAL A 51 2.99 13.90 12.88
C VAL A 51 4.42 14.03 12.33
N CYS A 52 5.43 14.01 13.19
CA CYS A 52 6.84 14.11 12.78
C CYS A 52 7.30 12.90 11.94
N VAL A 53 6.91 11.68 12.33
CA VAL A 53 7.25 10.46 11.58
C VAL A 53 6.55 10.43 10.21
N TYR A 54 5.29 10.90 10.15
CA TYR A 54 4.54 10.93 8.90
C TYR A 54 5.08 11.98 7.91
N ARG A 55 5.42 13.19 8.38
CA ARG A 55 5.97 14.25 7.51
C ARG A 55 7.29 13.87 6.86
N LYS A 56 8.20 13.24 7.60
CA LYS A 56 9.50 12.79 7.05
C LYS A 56 9.30 11.91 5.82
N LYS A 57 8.39 10.95 5.92
CA LYS A 57 8.07 10.02 4.84
C LYS A 57 7.42 10.73 3.65
N LYS A 58 6.50 11.67 3.92
CA LYS A 58 5.78 12.44 2.89
C LYS A 58 6.70 13.36 2.08
N ILE A 59 7.68 13.99 2.72
CA ILE A 59 8.62 14.91 2.05
C ILE A 59 9.54 14.13 1.09
N ILE A 60 10.08 13.00 1.51
CA ILE A 60 10.91 12.13 0.66
C ILE A 60 10.12 11.68 -0.58
N GLU A 61 8.87 11.27 -0.36
CA GLU A 61 7.96 10.86 -1.44
C GLU A 61 7.63 11.99 -2.40
N SER A 62 7.31 13.18 -1.88
CA SER A 62 7.03 14.36 -2.71
C SER A 62 8.23 14.79 -3.55
N ARG A 63 9.45 14.69 -3.00
CA ARG A 63 10.68 15.00 -3.74
C ARG A 63 10.90 14.01 -4.89
N LYS A 64 10.63 12.72 -4.67
CA LYS A 64 10.67 11.71 -5.73
C LYS A 64 9.60 11.94 -6.79
N ASP A 65 8.39 12.33 -6.41
CA ASP A 65 7.29 12.66 -7.34
C ASP A 65 7.68 13.83 -8.25
N ILE A 66 8.25 14.90 -7.68
CA ILE A 66 8.76 16.06 -8.45
C ILE A 66 9.86 15.62 -9.41
N PHE A 67 10.84 14.85 -8.93
CA PHE A 67 11.93 14.35 -9.78
C PHE A 67 11.42 13.46 -10.91
N GLU A 68 10.45 12.58 -10.64
CA GLU A 68 9.84 11.69 -11.64
C GLU A 68 9.08 12.50 -12.70
N ASN A 69 8.40 13.60 -12.31
CA ASN A 69 7.74 14.50 -13.25
C ASN A 69 8.75 15.20 -14.17
N GLN A 70 9.82 15.74 -13.60
CA GLN A 70 10.88 16.40 -14.37
C GLN A 70 11.62 15.42 -15.29
N PHE A 71 11.77 14.17 -14.85
CA PHE A 71 12.35 13.12 -15.66
C PHE A 71 11.46 12.75 -16.85
N GLU A 72 10.13 12.75 -16.70
CA GLU A 72 9.22 12.54 -17.83
C GLU A 72 9.32 13.65 -18.89
N GLU A 73 9.42 14.91 -18.46
CA GLU A 73 9.61 16.04 -19.37
C GLU A 73 10.96 15.95 -20.11
N PHE A 74 12.02 15.56 -19.40
CA PHE A 74 13.31 15.22 -20.03
C PHE A 74 13.16 14.12 -21.08
N LEU A 75 12.44 13.04 -20.78
CA LEU A 75 12.18 11.97 -21.75
C LEU A 75 11.37 12.48 -22.95
N GLY A 76 10.46 13.44 -22.76
CA GLY A 76 9.75 14.14 -23.83
C GLY A 76 10.70 14.84 -24.79
N CYS A 77 11.60 15.68 -24.28
CA CYS A 77 12.66 16.32 -25.07
C CYS A 77 13.56 15.28 -25.77
N LEU A 78 13.94 14.23 -25.05
CA LEU A 78 14.80 13.16 -25.56
C LEU A 78 14.12 12.39 -26.71
N SER A 79 12.82 12.11 -26.60
CA SER A 79 12.03 11.48 -27.65
C SER A 79 11.99 12.34 -28.90
N SER A 80 11.78 13.64 -28.76
CA SER A 80 11.76 14.60 -29.87
C SER A 80 13.11 14.68 -30.56
N ALA A 81 14.21 14.80 -29.82
CA ALA A 81 15.56 14.83 -30.37
C ALA A 81 15.93 13.50 -31.07
N LEU A 82 15.68 12.35 -30.45
CA LEU A 82 15.91 11.05 -31.09
C LEU A 82 15.06 10.87 -32.36
N SER A 83 13.81 11.36 -32.36
CA SER A 83 12.93 11.31 -33.53
C SER A 83 13.42 12.21 -34.67
N ALA A 84 14.13 13.29 -34.35
CA ALA A 84 14.80 14.16 -35.33
C ALA A 84 16.10 13.56 -35.91
N GLY A 85 16.49 12.36 -35.47
CA GLY A 85 17.64 11.62 -35.99
C GLY A 85 18.95 11.87 -35.24
N TYR A 86 18.93 12.56 -34.09
CA TYR A 86 20.12 12.70 -33.26
C TYR A 86 20.58 11.34 -32.71
N SER A 87 21.89 11.17 -32.55
CA SER A 87 22.44 10.05 -31.76
C SER A 87 22.00 10.18 -30.30
N LEU A 88 22.00 9.08 -29.54
CA LEU A 88 21.57 9.10 -28.13
C LEU A 88 22.33 10.13 -27.29
N GLU A 89 23.64 10.22 -27.48
CA GLU A 89 24.51 11.15 -26.75
C GLU A 89 24.17 12.60 -27.11
N ASN A 90 24.05 12.93 -28.40
CA ASN A 90 23.68 14.27 -28.84
C ASN A 90 22.25 14.64 -28.44
N ALA A 91 21.32 13.68 -28.49
CA ALA A 91 19.95 13.88 -28.07
C ALA A 91 19.88 14.23 -26.58
N ILE A 92 20.73 13.64 -25.72
CA ILE A 92 20.82 14.01 -24.31
C ILE A 92 21.32 15.45 -24.15
N PHE A 93 22.38 15.85 -24.86
CA PHE A 93 22.87 17.24 -24.79
C PHE A 93 21.80 18.26 -25.20
N GLU A 94 21.11 18.00 -26.31
CA GLU A 94 20.05 18.90 -26.79
C GLU A 94 18.86 18.93 -25.82
N SER A 95 18.46 17.78 -25.28
CA SER A 95 17.37 17.70 -24.30
C SER A 95 17.67 18.43 -23.01
N VAL A 96 18.91 18.36 -22.51
CA VAL A 96 19.33 19.07 -21.30
C VAL A 96 19.39 20.57 -21.53
N LYS A 97 19.79 21.00 -22.74
CA LYS A 97 19.77 22.40 -23.15
C LYS A 97 18.33 22.93 -23.21
N GLU A 98 17.41 22.20 -23.83
CA GLU A 98 16.00 22.56 -23.88
C GLU A 98 15.37 22.61 -22.48
N LEU A 99 15.63 21.61 -21.64
CA LEU A 99 15.15 21.55 -20.26
C LEU A 99 15.69 22.69 -19.39
N SER A 100 16.88 23.21 -19.70
CA SER A 100 17.46 24.36 -19.00
C SER A 100 16.73 25.70 -19.23
N LEU A 101 15.82 25.75 -20.22
CA LEU A 101 14.94 26.90 -20.44
C LEU A 101 13.76 26.92 -19.44
N MET A 102 13.36 25.75 -18.93
CA MET A 102 12.22 25.59 -18.03
C MET A 102 12.64 25.48 -16.55
N TYR A 103 13.83 24.92 -16.29
CA TYR A 103 14.28 24.61 -14.94
C TYR A 103 15.59 25.29 -14.57
N THR A 104 15.71 25.70 -13.30
CA THR A 104 16.91 26.38 -12.81
C THR A 104 18.03 25.37 -12.54
N ALA A 105 19.29 25.79 -12.68
CA ALA A 105 20.47 24.93 -12.48
C ALA A 105 20.57 24.28 -11.08
N GLN A 106 19.88 24.85 -10.08
CA GLN A 106 19.83 24.41 -8.70
C GLN A 106 18.84 23.26 -8.48
N GLU A 107 18.01 22.89 -9.45
CA GLU A 107 17.07 21.79 -9.29
C GLU A 107 17.76 20.43 -9.32
N ASP A 108 17.17 19.43 -8.66
CA ASP A 108 17.80 18.13 -8.48
C ASP A 108 18.00 17.41 -9.83
N ILE A 109 17.01 17.46 -10.72
CA ILE A 109 17.09 16.86 -12.05
C ILE A 109 18.20 17.51 -12.89
N MET A 110 18.29 18.84 -12.89
CA MET A 110 19.26 19.59 -13.70
C MET A 110 20.69 19.31 -13.25
N ARG A 111 20.91 19.14 -11.94
CA ARG A 111 22.21 18.75 -11.40
C ARG A 111 22.61 17.34 -11.84
N GLU A 112 21.70 16.38 -11.80
CA GLU A 112 21.97 15.01 -12.23
C GLU A 112 22.15 14.89 -13.75
N LEU A 113 21.33 15.57 -14.55
CA LEU A 113 21.45 15.57 -16.01
C LEU A 113 22.73 16.26 -16.50
N LYS A 114 23.14 17.38 -15.87
CA LYS A 114 24.45 17.99 -16.15
C LYS A 114 25.62 17.08 -15.79
N HIS A 115 25.48 16.29 -14.71
CA HIS A 115 26.47 15.28 -14.36
C HIS A 115 26.54 14.17 -15.42
N ILE A 116 25.41 13.76 -16.00
CA ILE A 116 25.38 12.82 -17.14
C ILE A 116 26.10 13.44 -18.35
N CYS A 117 25.76 14.67 -18.76
CA CYS A 117 26.46 15.35 -19.87
C CYS A 117 27.97 15.42 -19.67
N LYS A 118 28.42 15.86 -18.48
CA LYS A 118 29.85 15.89 -18.14
C LYS A 118 30.49 14.50 -18.15
N GLY A 119 29.75 13.47 -17.74
CA GLY A 119 30.16 12.08 -17.84
C GLY A 119 30.41 11.63 -19.28
N ILE A 120 29.52 12.02 -20.20
CA ILE A 120 29.63 11.73 -21.63
C ILE A 120 30.85 12.45 -22.23
N GLU A 121 31.09 13.72 -21.86
CA GLU A 121 32.26 14.49 -22.30
C GLU A 121 33.59 13.83 -21.91
N VAL A 122 33.63 13.14 -20.76
CA VAL A 122 34.80 12.36 -20.32
C VAL A 122 34.75 10.89 -20.76
N ASN A 123 34.01 10.58 -21.83
CA ASN A 123 33.88 9.25 -22.44
C ASN A 123 33.36 8.15 -21.50
N LYS A 124 32.55 8.48 -20.48
CA LYS A 124 31.84 7.45 -19.72
C LYS A 124 30.62 6.94 -20.52
N PRO A 125 30.40 5.62 -20.60
CA PRO A 125 29.25 5.07 -21.30
C PRO A 125 27.92 5.55 -20.69
N VAL A 126 27.01 6.04 -21.53
CA VAL A 126 25.68 6.57 -21.16
C VAL A 126 24.89 5.58 -20.30
N GLU A 127 24.98 4.29 -20.63
CA GLU A 127 24.33 3.20 -19.90
C GLU A 127 24.74 3.16 -18.42
N HIS A 128 26.03 3.37 -18.14
CA HIS A 128 26.55 3.38 -16.78
C HIS A 128 26.06 4.62 -16.02
N LEU A 129 25.97 5.77 -16.69
CA LEU A 129 25.51 7.03 -16.10
C LEU A 129 24.03 6.95 -15.68
N PHE A 130 23.16 6.41 -16.53
CA PHE A 130 21.75 6.18 -16.15
C PHE A 130 21.58 5.10 -15.08
N LEU A 131 22.41 4.04 -15.10
CA LEU A 131 22.40 3.04 -14.03
C LEU A 131 22.80 3.65 -12.68
N GLU A 132 23.78 4.55 -12.66
CA GLU A 132 24.18 5.28 -11.46
C GLU A 132 23.06 6.19 -10.95
N LEU A 133 22.40 6.94 -11.85
CA LEU A 133 21.23 7.75 -11.54
C LEU A 133 20.10 6.92 -10.92
N SER A 134 19.80 5.76 -11.51
CA SER A 134 18.73 4.88 -11.04
C SER A 134 18.99 4.36 -9.62
N LYS A 135 20.25 4.06 -9.28
CA LYS A 135 20.66 3.60 -7.95
C LYS A 135 20.56 4.71 -6.92
N LYS A 136 20.94 5.94 -7.28
CA LYS A 136 20.88 7.12 -6.39
C LYS A 136 19.45 7.56 -6.07
N THR A 137 18.57 7.54 -7.07
CA THR A 137 17.18 8.02 -6.96
C THR A 137 16.25 6.95 -6.37
N ASP A 138 16.53 5.66 -6.62
CA ASP A 138 15.67 4.53 -6.25
C ASP A 138 14.22 4.76 -6.71
N ILE A 139 14.07 5.15 -7.99
CA ILE A 139 12.79 5.33 -8.68
C ILE A 139 12.65 4.20 -9.70
N ALA A 140 11.54 3.45 -9.62
CA ALA A 140 11.32 2.24 -10.42
C ALA A 140 11.34 2.49 -11.94
N HIS A 141 10.77 3.60 -12.40
CA HIS A 141 10.73 3.94 -13.83
C HIS A 141 12.08 4.35 -14.38
N ILE A 142 12.88 5.11 -13.62
CA ILE A 142 14.26 5.46 -14.01
C ILE A 142 15.13 4.21 -14.09
N LYS A 143 14.98 3.27 -13.15
CA LYS A 143 15.68 1.97 -13.20
C LYS A 143 15.30 1.18 -14.45
N THR A 144 14.01 1.08 -14.74
CA THR A 144 13.51 0.39 -15.92
C THR A 144 14.02 1.04 -17.20
N PHE A 145 14.02 2.37 -17.27
CA PHE A 145 14.60 3.13 -18.38
C PHE A 145 16.10 2.86 -18.58
N ALA A 146 16.89 2.98 -17.51
CA ALA A 146 18.33 2.72 -17.55
C ALA A 146 18.64 1.30 -18.05
N ASP A 147 17.90 0.30 -17.58
CA ASP A 147 18.03 -1.08 -18.02
C ASP A 147 17.75 -1.22 -19.53
N MET A 148 16.69 -0.59 -20.03
CA MET A 148 16.35 -0.62 -21.46
C MET A 148 17.41 0.02 -22.35
N VAL A 149 17.98 1.15 -21.94
CA VAL A 149 19.07 1.81 -22.68
C VAL A 149 20.28 0.88 -22.80
N VAL A 150 20.64 0.19 -21.70
CA VAL A 150 21.74 -0.80 -21.70
C VAL A 150 21.50 -1.90 -22.74
N ILE A 151 20.26 -2.40 -22.79
CA ILE A 151 19.90 -3.50 -23.68
C ILE A 151 19.91 -3.01 -25.13
N ALA A 152 19.21 -1.92 -25.42
CA ALA A 152 19.04 -1.38 -26.77
C ALA A 152 20.38 -1.05 -27.44
N LYS A 153 21.35 -0.51 -26.70
CA LYS A 153 22.68 -0.22 -27.26
C LYS A 153 23.47 -1.50 -27.60
N ARG A 154 23.26 -2.60 -26.86
CA ARG A 154 23.90 -3.89 -27.14
C ARG A 154 23.19 -4.66 -28.26
N SER A 155 21.87 -4.55 -28.36
CA SER A 155 21.03 -5.30 -29.30
C SER A 155 20.71 -4.54 -30.60
N GLY A 156 21.08 -3.26 -30.71
CA GLY A 156 20.66 -2.38 -31.81
C GLY A 156 19.17 -2.03 -31.77
N GLY A 157 18.56 -2.11 -30.58
CA GLY A 157 17.12 -1.87 -30.37
C GLY A 157 16.68 -0.44 -30.67
N ASN A 158 15.38 -0.27 -30.94
CA ASN A 158 14.79 1.04 -31.25
C ASN A 158 14.65 1.91 -29.99
N LEU A 159 15.64 2.77 -29.74
CA LEU A 159 15.66 3.72 -28.63
C LEU A 159 14.47 4.70 -28.63
N VAL A 160 13.99 5.12 -29.81
CA VAL A 160 12.81 5.99 -29.92
C VAL A 160 11.57 5.29 -29.36
N ALA A 161 11.37 4.01 -29.71
CA ALA A 161 10.25 3.22 -29.20
C ALA A 161 10.33 3.03 -27.68
N ILE A 162 11.53 2.84 -27.14
CA ILE A 162 11.77 2.69 -25.69
C ILE A 162 11.41 3.97 -24.94
N VAL A 163 11.87 5.13 -25.42
CA VAL A 163 11.57 6.41 -24.78
C VAL A 163 10.07 6.70 -24.82
N ARG A 164 9.42 6.55 -25.99
CA ARG A 164 7.96 6.74 -26.13
C ARG A 164 7.15 5.82 -25.22
N GLN A 165 7.50 4.54 -25.19
CA GLN A 165 6.81 3.58 -24.30
C GLN A 165 7.01 3.93 -22.82
N THR A 166 8.15 4.51 -22.43
CA THR A 166 8.38 4.98 -21.06
C THR A 166 7.53 6.21 -20.73
N ILE A 167 7.39 7.14 -21.67
CA ILE A 167 6.51 8.31 -21.54
C ILE A 167 5.06 7.85 -21.38
N ASP A 168 4.57 6.93 -22.22
CA ASP A 168 3.18 6.45 -22.16
C ASP A 168 2.83 5.85 -20.78
N VAL A 169 3.77 5.09 -20.20
CA VAL A 169 3.62 4.49 -18.86
C VAL A 169 3.61 5.57 -17.76
N LEU A 170 4.51 6.55 -17.83
CA LEU A 170 4.58 7.66 -16.86
C LEU A 170 3.34 8.55 -16.94
N HIS A 171 2.93 8.93 -18.15
CA HIS A 171 1.76 9.76 -18.39
C HIS A 171 0.45 9.09 -17.93
N SER A 172 0.27 7.81 -18.28
CA SER A 172 -0.89 7.02 -17.82
C SER A 172 -0.94 6.91 -16.29
N LYS A 173 0.22 6.72 -15.65
CA LYS A 173 0.33 6.74 -14.18
C LYS A 173 -0.01 8.12 -13.60
N ARG A 174 0.50 9.21 -14.20
CA ARG A 174 0.21 10.58 -13.72
C ARG A 174 -1.28 10.90 -13.83
N ASN A 175 -1.91 10.64 -14.98
CA ASN A 175 -3.33 10.91 -15.18
C ASN A 175 -4.20 10.17 -14.16
N MET A 176 -3.91 8.89 -13.92
CA MET A 176 -4.58 8.11 -12.88
C MET A 176 -4.38 8.72 -11.50
N ILE A 177 -3.15 9.09 -11.13
CA ILE A 177 -2.84 9.70 -9.82
C ILE A 177 -3.56 11.03 -9.65
N THR A 178 -3.61 11.88 -10.68
CA THR A 178 -4.26 13.20 -10.66
C THR A 178 -5.76 13.05 -10.48
N GLU A 179 -6.42 12.19 -11.24
CA GLU A 179 -7.85 11.91 -11.09
C GLU A 179 -8.18 11.36 -9.69
N ILE A 180 -7.36 10.47 -9.15
CA ILE A 180 -7.52 9.98 -7.77
C ILE A 180 -7.33 11.12 -6.77
N LYS A 181 -6.32 11.98 -6.96
CA LYS A 181 -6.05 13.13 -6.09
C LYS A 181 -7.24 14.09 -6.08
N THR A 182 -7.87 14.36 -7.23
CA THR A 182 -9.04 15.26 -7.30
C THR A 182 -10.27 14.64 -6.64
N MET A 183 -10.54 13.35 -6.87
CA MET A 183 -11.64 12.63 -6.18
C MET A 183 -11.45 12.62 -4.65
N ILE A 184 -10.24 12.30 -4.16
CA ILE A 184 -9.94 12.30 -2.73
C ILE A 184 -9.98 13.72 -2.15
N ALA A 185 -9.53 14.74 -2.88
CA ALA A 185 -9.54 16.12 -2.40
C ALA A 185 -10.97 16.60 -2.10
N ALA A 186 -11.92 16.30 -2.98
CA ALA A 186 -13.34 16.60 -2.76
C ALA A 186 -13.86 15.94 -1.47
N LYS A 187 -13.59 14.64 -1.30
CA LYS A 187 -14.00 13.91 -0.08
C LYS A 187 -13.31 14.37 1.18
N ARG A 188 -12.04 14.75 1.09
CA ARG A 188 -11.31 15.36 2.20
C ARG A 188 -11.90 16.70 2.61
N TYR A 189 -12.39 17.48 1.65
CA TYR A 189 -13.05 18.74 1.94
C TYR A 189 -14.39 18.52 2.68
N GLU A 190 -15.25 17.62 2.19
CA GLU A 190 -16.49 17.21 2.88
C GLU A 190 -16.18 16.76 4.33
N CYS A 191 -15.20 15.88 4.48
CA CYS A 191 -14.80 15.34 5.78
C CYS A 191 -14.21 16.42 6.71
N ARG A 192 -13.47 17.39 6.17
CA ARG A 192 -12.92 18.51 6.95
C ARG A 192 -14.02 19.46 7.41
N LEU A 193 -15.01 19.73 6.56
CA LEU A 193 -16.19 20.51 6.95
C LEU A 193 -16.96 19.83 8.08
N MET A 194 -17.17 18.51 7.96
CA MET A 194 -17.82 17.69 8.97
C MET A 194 -17.11 17.81 10.34
N ASN A 195 -15.80 17.58 10.37
CA ASN A 195 -15.00 17.70 11.60
C ASN A 195 -15.04 19.13 12.19
N LEU A 196 -15.23 20.16 11.36
CA LEU A 196 -15.33 21.55 11.81
C LEU A 196 -16.73 21.89 12.34
N LEU A 197 -17.78 21.17 11.94
CA LEU A 197 -19.18 21.51 12.20
C LEU A 197 -19.53 21.52 13.70
N PRO A 198 -19.14 20.54 14.54
CA PRO A 198 -19.38 20.60 15.98
C PRO A 198 -18.74 21.81 16.67
N LEU A 199 -17.53 22.19 16.26
CA LEU A 199 -16.84 23.36 16.78
C LEU A 199 -17.55 24.64 16.34
N MET A 200 -17.90 24.74 15.05
CA MET A 200 -18.67 25.87 14.53
C MET A 200 -20.01 26.03 15.24
N MET A 201 -20.71 24.93 15.55
CA MET A 201 -21.96 24.96 16.31
C MET A 201 -21.76 25.47 17.74
N LEU A 202 -20.69 25.07 18.44
CA LEU A 202 -20.38 25.60 19.77
C LEU A 202 -20.09 27.11 19.74
N VAL A 203 -19.30 27.58 18.77
CA VAL A 203 -19.06 29.02 18.58
C VAL A 203 -20.37 29.73 18.26
N PHE A 204 -21.13 29.21 17.30
CA PHE A 204 -22.39 29.80 16.85
C PHE A 204 -23.38 29.96 18.01
N LEU A 205 -23.62 28.90 18.80
CA LEU A 205 -24.51 28.98 19.97
C LEU A 205 -23.97 29.93 21.04
N SER A 206 -22.66 29.98 21.25
CA SER A 206 -22.07 30.90 22.24
C SER A 206 -22.23 32.37 21.85
N VAL A 207 -22.28 32.69 20.55
CA VAL A 207 -22.43 34.05 20.03
C VAL A 207 -23.90 34.43 19.87
N SER A 208 -24.72 33.53 19.31
CA SER A 208 -26.13 33.78 18.99
C SER A 208 -27.03 33.79 20.23
N SER A 209 -26.78 32.89 21.19
CA SER A 209 -27.56 32.80 22.44
C SER A 209 -26.64 32.73 23.66
N PRO A 210 -26.13 33.88 24.13
CA PRO A 210 -25.33 33.97 25.35
C PRO A 210 -26.11 33.38 26.53
N GLY A 211 -25.53 32.39 27.22
CA GLY A 211 -26.15 31.69 28.34
C GLY A 211 -26.77 30.33 28.01
N TYR A 212 -26.98 30.00 26.73
CA TYR A 212 -27.56 28.72 26.34
C TYR A 212 -26.70 27.51 26.74
N LEU A 213 -25.37 27.64 26.67
CA LEU A 213 -24.46 26.55 27.01
C LEU A 213 -24.11 26.52 28.51
N ASP A 214 -24.61 27.43 29.34
CA ASP A 214 -24.25 27.52 30.74
C ASP A 214 -24.58 26.26 31.56
N PRO A 215 -25.71 25.54 31.33
CA PRO A 215 -25.97 24.25 32.00
C PRO A 215 -24.91 23.18 31.70
N LEU A 216 -24.17 23.34 30.61
CA LEU A 216 -23.09 22.45 30.16
C LEU A 216 -21.76 22.74 30.86
N TYR A 217 -21.60 23.95 31.44
CA TYR A 217 -20.39 24.41 32.10
C TYR A 217 -20.62 24.65 33.60
N GLY A 218 -19.68 24.27 34.46
CA GLY A 218 -19.75 24.52 35.92
C GLY A 218 -20.47 23.46 36.76
N ASN A 219 -21.32 22.61 36.16
CA ASN A 219 -21.96 21.48 36.84
C ASN A 219 -21.20 20.16 36.64
N LEU A 220 -21.19 19.29 37.65
CA LEU A 220 -20.52 17.98 37.58
C LEU A 220 -21.10 17.09 36.46
N MET A 221 -22.42 17.17 36.22
CA MET A 221 -23.07 16.49 35.09
C MET A 221 -22.69 17.08 33.73
N GLY A 222 -22.55 18.41 33.64
CA GLY A 222 -22.10 19.07 32.41
C GLY A 222 -20.67 18.69 32.03
N ILE A 223 -19.78 18.57 33.01
CA ILE A 223 -18.40 18.09 32.81
C ILE A 223 -18.41 16.66 32.25
N ILE A 224 -19.21 15.75 32.81
CA ILE A 224 -19.32 14.36 32.33
C ILE A 224 -19.80 14.32 30.87
N VAL A 225 -20.85 15.08 30.54
CA VAL A 225 -21.40 15.16 29.18
C VAL A 225 -20.37 15.74 28.20
N MET A 226 -19.66 16.80 28.58
CA MET A 226 -18.60 17.38 27.74
C MET A 226 -17.41 16.45 27.56
N THR A 227 -17.05 15.65 28.56
CA THR A 227 -16.03 14.61 28.43
C THR A 227 -16.46 13.51 27.47
N ILE A 228 -17.70 13.06 27.52
CA ILE A 228 -18.25 12.10 26.55
C ILE A 228 -18.23 12.69 25.13
N CYS A 229 -18.67 13.94 24.96
CA CYS A 229 -18.64 14.63 23.67
C CYS A 229 -17.21 14.78 23.13
N LEU A 230 -16.23 15.14 23.96
CA LEU A 230 -14.83 15.25 23.54
C LEU A 230 -14.27 13.88 23.11
N VAL A 231 -14.59 12.80 23.82
CA VAL A 231 -14.16 11.44 23.46
C VAL A 231 -14.78 11.02 22.13
N ILE A 232 -16.09 11.24 21.93
CA ILE A 232 -16.77 10.95 20.66
C ILE A 232 -16.18 11.78 19.51
N TYR A 233 -15.91 13.07 19.74
CA TYR A 233 -15.25 13.94 18.77
C TYR A 233 -13.87 13.41 18.39
N GLY A 234 -13.03 13.10 19.37
CA GLY A 234 -11.69 12.57 19.17
C GLY A 234 -11.68 11.24 18.43
N VAL A 235 -12.54 10.29 18.85
CA VAL A 235 -12.69 8.99 18.17
C VAL A 235 -13.18 9.17 16.74
N SER A 236 -14.16 10.05 16.50
CA SER A 236 -14.67 10.33 15.16
C SER A 236 -13.60 10.94 14.25
N VAL A 237 -12.82 11.91 14.74
CA VAL A 237 -11.70 12.53 14.00
C VAL A 237 -10.60 11.51 13.71
N VAL A 238 -10.28 10.61 14.65
CA VAL A 238 -9.29 9.54 14.43
C VAL A 238 -9.78 8.56 13.37
N ILE A 239 -11.03 8.10 13.44
CA ILE A 239 -11.60 7.16 12.44
C ILE A 239 -11.67 7.83 11.07
N SER A 240 -12.15 9.08 11.00
CA SER A 240 -12.18 9.90 9.79
C SER A 240 -10.80 10.02 9.14
N ASN A 241 -9.78 10.41 9.92
CA ASN A 241 -8.41 10.53 9.43
C ASN A 241 -7.81 9.18 9.03
N ALA A 242 -8.14 8.10 9.76
CA ALA A 242 -7.73 6.75 9.42
C ALA A 242 -8.30 6.34 8.06
N ILE A 243 -9.60 6.54 7.81
CA ILE A 243 -10.24 6.22 6.53
C ILE A 243 -9.65 7.06 5.39
N MET A 244 -9.43 8.36 5.61
CA MET A 244 -8.80 9.24 4.61
C MET A 244 -7.34 8.89 4.34
N SER A 245 -6.64 8.29 5.31
CA SER A 245 -5.30 7.76 5.08
C SER A 245 -5.31 6.46 4.27
N ILE A 246 -6.42 5.68 4.26
CA ILE A 246 -6.52 4.45 3.47
C ILE A 246 -6.44 4.77 1.97
N GLY A 247 -7.16 5.79 1.49
CA GLY A 247 -7.09 6.23 0.09
C GLY A 247 -5.71 6.74 -0.33
N ASP A 248 -4.97 7.38 0.58
CA ASP A 248 -3.57 7.81 0.34
C ASP A 248 -2.58 6.62 0.42
N ASN A 249 -2.85 5.63 1.28
CA ASN A 249 -1.97 4.49 1.54
C ASN A 249 -2.16 3.33 0.54
N GLU A 250 -3.25 3.27 -0.22
CA GLU A 250 -3.45 2.20 -1.22
C GLU A 250 -2.50 2.33 -2.43
N LYS A 251 -1.90 3.52 -2.62
CA LYS A 251 -0.71 3.74 -3.46
C LYS A 251 0.55 3.03 -2.95
N ARG A 252 0.53 2.52 -1.72
CA ARG A 252 1.64 1.90 -1.02
C ARG A 252 1.13 0.78 -0.12
N ILE A 253 0.56 -0.27 -0.70
CA ILE A 253 0.30 -1.51 0.04
C ILE A 253 1.65 -2.03 0.52
N LYS A 254 1.97 -1.76 1.79
CA LYS A 254 3.12 -2.35 2.46
C LYS A 254 2.72 -3.71 2.98
N PRO A 255 3.47 -4.78 2.69
CA PRO A 255 3.23 -6.06 3.31
C PRO A 255 3.44 -5.97 4.82
N ASP A 256 2.56 -6.63 5.56
CA ASP A 256 2.59 -6.67 7.02
C ASP A 256 3.91 -7.29 7.51
N ARG A 257 4.68 -6.57 8.32
CA ARG A 257 5.95 -7.05 8.88
C ARG A 257 5.77 -8.22 9.86
N THR A 258 4.58 -8.39 10.45
CA THR A 258 4.30 -9.55 11.32
C THR A 258 4.21 -10.86 10.53
N PHE A 259 3.91 -10.78 9.23
CA PHE A 259 3.87 -11.92 8.32
C PHE A 259 5.25 -12.55 8.11
N ILE A 260 6.27 -11.73 7.83
CA ILE A 260 7.66 -12.17 7.55
C ILE A 260 8.27 -12.84 8.78
N LYS A 261 7.99 -12.33 9.98
CA LYS A 261 8.54 -12.87 11.25
C LYS A 261 7.99 -14.27 11.56
N ASN A 262 6.73 -14.54 11.20
CA ASN A 262 6.10 -15.84 11.43
C ASN A 262 6.50 -16.91 10.42
N VAL A 263 6.92 -16.56 9.21
CA VAL A 263 7.36 -17.54 8.19
C VAL A 263 8.73 -18.14 8.54
N ASN A 264 9.64 -17.37 9.15
CA ASN A 264 10.98 -17.84 9.53
C ASN A 264 10.99 -18.78 10.76
N ASN A 265 10.00 -18.69 11.65
CA ASN A 265 9.93 -19.47 12.90
C ASN A 265 9.40 -20.91 12.72
N VAL A 266 9.03 -21.32 11.51
CA VAL A 266 8.34 -22.60 11.25
C VAL A 266 9.32 -23.72 10.89
N LYS A 267 10.62 -23.41 10.78
CA LYS A 267 11.65 -24.37 10.38
C LYS A 267 11.83 -25.59 11.32
N ASN A 268 11.13 -25.68 12.46
CA ASN A 268 11.51 -26.60 13.54
C ASN A 268 10.40 -27.46 14.17
N LYS A 269 9.38 -27.92 13.42
CA LYS A 269 8.45 -28.95 13.94
C LYS A 269 8.15 -30.05 12.94
N SER A 270 8.68 -31.25 13.22
CA SER A 270 8.37 -32.48 12.51
C SER A 270 6.92 -32.92 12.77
N GLY A 271 6.31 -33.50 11.74
CA GLY A 271 4.89 -33.81 11.64
C GLY A 271 4.33 -34.77 12.71
N ASN A 272 3.07 -34.53 13.05
CA ASN A 272 2.32 -35.28 14.05
C ASN A 272 1.38 -36.30 13.35
N ARG A 273 1.42 -37.59 13.72
CA ARG A 273 0.69 -38.70 13.06
C ARG A 273 -0.84 -38.52 13.00
N LEU A 274 -1.42 -37.75 13.92
CA LEU A 274 -2.86 -37.46 13.99
C LEU A 274 -3.36 -36.62 12.80
N TYR A 275 -2.49 -35.77 12.25
CA TYR A 275 -2.78 -34.90 11.10
C TYR A 275 -3.11 -35.70 9.83
N THR A 276 -2.31 -36.74 9.55
CA THR A 276 -2.45 -37.58 8.36
C THR A 276 -3.73 -38.44 8.39
N TYR A 277 -4.25 -38.73 9.58
CA TYR A 277 -5.45 -39.53 9.79
C TYR A 277 -6.73 -38.74 9.51
N MET A 278 -6.85 -37.52 10.04
CA MET A 278 -8.06 -36.68 9.86
C MET A 278 -8.19 -36.09 8.45
N TYR A 279 -7.06 -35.81 7.78
CA TYR A 279 -7.05 -35.37 6.37
C TYR A 279 -7.77 -36.37 5.44
N ARG A 280 -7.73 -37.66 5.80
CA ARG A 280 -8.22 -38.75 4.96
C ARG A 280 -9.74 -38.92 5.01
N HIS A 281 -10.42 -38.41 6.04
CA HIS A 281 -11.83 -38.75 6.31
C HIS A 281 -12.86 -37.60 6.25
N GLY A 282 -12.50 -36.31 6.24
CA GLY A 282 -13.48 -35.23 6.49
C GLY A 282 -13.81 -34.23 5.37
N LEU A 283 -12.82 -33.66 4.68
CA LEU A 283 -13.00 -32.36 3.99
C LEU A 283 -12.26 -32.23 2.65
N ARG A 284 -12.08 -33.34 1.93
CA ARG A 284 -11.16 -33.45 0.79
C ARG A 284 -11.40 -32.44 -0.34
N GLU A 285 -12.64 -32.17 -0.73
CA GLU A 285 -12.95 -31.27 -1.86
C GLU A 285 -12.83 -29.77 -1.51
N LYS A 286 -13.46 -29.31 -0.42
CA LYS A 286 -13.34 -27.92 0.04
C LYS A 286 -11.90 -27.58 0.43
N MET A 287 -11.15 -28.52 1.00
CA MET A 287 -9.72 -28.35 1.30
C MET A 287 -8.88 -28.21 0.04
N ASN A 288 -9.17 -28.91 -1.05
CA ASN A 288 -8.38 -28.78 -2.28
C ASN A 288 -8.49 -27.37 -2.89
N GLN A 289 -9.67 -26.76 -2.87
CA GLN A 289 -9.87 -25.38 -3.34
C GLN A 289 -9.14 -24.36 -2.46
N ILE A 290 -9.19 -24.52 -1.13
CA ILE A 290 -8.54 -23.62 -0.17
C ILE A 290 -7.00 -23.82 -0.18
N LYS A 291 -6.53 -25.06 -0.33
CA LYS A 291 -5.12 -25.45 -0.44
C LYS A 291 -4.43 -24.78 -1.63
N PHE A 292 -5.11 -24.75 -2.79
CA PHE A 292 -4.60 -24.06 -3.97
C PHE A 292 -4.41 -22.56 -3.71
N ARG A 293 -5.40 -21.91 -3.09
CA ARG A 293 -5.36 -20.48 -2.77
C ARG A 293 -4.36 -20.12 -1.66
N LEU A 294 -4.11 -21.01 -0.71
CA LEU A 294 -3.13 -20.83 0.36
C LEU A 294 -1.68 -20.99 -0.13
N LYS A 295 -1.45 -21.89 -1.09
CA LYS A 295 -0.12 -22.12 -1.66
C LYS A 295 0.49 -20.85 -2.28
N ALA A 296 -0.38 -20.00 -2.80
CA ALA A 296 -0.07 -18.74 -3.45
C ALA A 296 0.22 -17.56 -2.48
N VAL A 297 -0.07 -17.74 -1.19
CA VAL A 297 0.11 -16.72 -0.14
C VAL A 297 1.41 -16.94 0.64
N TYR A 298 1.86 -18.19 0.81
CA TYR A 298 2.91 -18.56 1.78
C TYR A 298 4.18 -19.14 1.14
N ILE A 299 4.71 -18.49 0.12
CA ILE A 299 5.86 -18.94 -0.68
C ILE A 299 7.05 -19.29 0.24
N GLY A 300 7.28 -20.59 0.43
CA GLY A 300 8.25 -21.15 1.35
C GLY A 300 8.20 -22.68 1.29
N ASN A 301 9.38 -23.29 1.15
CA ASN A 301 9.57 -24.65 0.62
C ASN A 301 8.79 -25.76 1.37
N ASN A 302 8.34 -26.73 0.57
CA ASN A 302 7.67 -28.00 0.90
C ASN A 302 6.13 -28.00 1.03
N LYS A 303 5.48 -28.83 0.18
CA LYS A 303 4.03 -29.05 0.00
C LYS A 303 3.31 -29.45 1.30
N SER A 304 4.05 -29.95 2.30
CA SER A 304 3.55 -30.38 3.61
C SER A 304 3.49 -29.25 4.64
N ASN A 305 4.34 -28.23 4.53
CA ASN A 305 4.53 -27.22 5.60
C ASN A 305 3.39 -26.21 5.71
N ILE A 306 2.70 -25.91 4.60
CA ILE A 306 1.56 -24.97 4.59
C ILE A 306 0.33 -25.59 5.25
N GLU A 307 0.12 -26.89 5.07
CA GLU A 307 -0.95 -27.62 5.74
C GLU A 307 -0.64 -27.78 7.24
N ILE A 308 0.63 -28.05 7.59
CA ILE A 308 1.11 -28.07 8.98
C ILE A 308 0.93 -26.69 9.63
N LEU A 309 1.16 -25.59 8.92
CA LEU A 309 1.02 -24.23 9.44
C LEU A 309 -0.41 -23.81 9.73
N TRP A 310 -1.33 -24.11 8.80
CA TRP A 310 -2.74 -23.82 9.00
C TRP A 310 -3.28 -24.64 10.18
N TRP A 311 -2.98 -25.94 10.21
CA TRP A 311 -3.38 -26.79 11.33
C TRP A 311 -2.66 -26.44 12.64
N ASP A 312 -1.38 -26.04 12.65
CA ASP A 312 -0.68 -25.58 13.88
C ASP A 312 -1.33 -24.31 14.44
N ARG A 313 -1.72 -23.36 13.59
CA ARG A 313 -2.35 -22.10 14.02
C ARG A 313 -3.80 -22.30 14.47
N VAL A 314 -4.55 -23.15 13.76
CA VAL A 314 -5.91 -23.54 14.15
C VAL A 314 -5.85 -24.33 15.46
N PHE A 315 -5.09 -25.42 15.53
CA PHE A 315 -5.01 -26.27 16.72
C PHE A 315 -4.42 -25.58 17.94
N LYS A 316 -3.28 -24.85 17.87
CA LYS A 316 -2.73 -24.20 19.08
C LYS A 316 -3.73 -23.25 19.72
N ASN A 317 -4.42 -22.44 18.92
CA ASN A 317 -5.28 -21.39 19.46
C ASN A 317 -6.69 -21.88 19.79
N THR A 318 -7.24 -22.85 19.04
CA THR A 318 -8.49 -23.51 19.43
C THR A 318 -8.30 -24.44 20.61
N PHE A 319 -7.17 -25.15 20.72
CA PHE A 319 -6.88 -25.99 21.89
C PHE A 319 -6.68 -25.15 23.15
N VAL A 320 -5.99 -24.00 23.09
CA VAL A 320 -5.89 -23.07 24.23
C VAL A 320 -7.27 -22.50 24.61
N GLY A 321 -8.11 -22.14 23.64
CA GLY A 321 -9.47 -21.66 23.90
C GLY A 321 -10.41 -22.73 24.46
N VAL A 322 -10.36 -23.95 23.93
CA VAL A 322 -11.16 -25.11 24.37
C VAL A 322 -10.68 -25.58 25.75
N ALA A 323 -9.37 -25.73 25.97
CA ALA A 323 -8.82 -26.12 27.27
C ALA A 323 -9.10 -25.05 28.34
N GLY A 324 -8.96 -23.77 28.00
CA GLY A 324 -9.35 -22.66 28.88
C GLY A 324 -10.85 -22.68 29.21
N GLY A 325 -11.71 -22.91 28.21
CA GLY A 325 -13.16 -23.03 28.41
C GLY A 325 -13.57 -24.24 29.26
N ILE A 326 -12.92 -25.39 29.06
CA ILE A 326 -13.16 -26.60 29.86
C ILE A 326 -12.70 -26.37 31.31
N VAL A 327 -11.53 -25.75 31.53
CA VAL A 327 -11.03 -25.44 32.87
C VAL A 327 -11.93 -24.43 33.58
N VAL A 328 -12.40 -23.38 32.90
CA VAL A 328 -13.35 -22.40 33.46
C VAL A 328 -14.71 -23.06 33.76
N SER A 329 -15.21 -23.94 32.88
CA SER A 329 -16.46 -24.67 33.11
C SER A 329 -16.34 -25.66 34.27
N MET A 330 -15.17 -26.29 34.42
CA MET A 330 -14.87 -27.23 35.51
C MET A 330 -14.72 -26.50 36.85
N LEU A 331 -14.08 -25.32 36.87
CA LEU A 331 -14.00 -24.46 38.07
C LEU A 331 -15.38 -23.93 38.50
N CYS A 332 -16.21 -23.45 37.55
CA CYS A 332 -17.57 -22.99 37.86
C CYS A 332 -18.51 -24.13 38.32
N TYR A 333 -18.29 -25.37 37.87
CA TYR A 333 -19.05 -26.53 38.34
C TYR A 333 -18.86 -26.79 39.85
N PHE A 334 -17.68 -26.46 40.40
CA PHE A 334 -17.37 -26.64 41.82
C PHE A 334 -17.86 -25.50 42.72
N GLU A 335 -17.91 -24.25 42.24
CA GLU A 335 -18.28 -23.08 43.08
C GLU A 335 -19.75 -22.63 42.96
N ALA A 336 -20.44 -22.83 41.82
CA ALA A 336 -21.81 -22.32 41.65
C ALA A 336 -22.63 -23.10 40.59
N LYS A 337 -23.38 -24.13 41.02
CA LYS A 337 -24.22 -24.96 40.14
C LYS A 337 -25.27 -24.19 39.34
N GLU A 338 -25.77 -23.06 39.85
CA GLU A 338 -26.83 -22.26 39.18
C GLU A 338 -26.33 -21.47 37.96
N GLN A 339 -25.02 -21.19 37.84
CA GLN A 339 -24.46 -20.43 36.71
C GLN A 339 -23.97 -21.29 35.54
N LEU A 340 -24.04 -22.62 35.67
CA LEU A 340 -23.58 -23.60 34.68
C LEU A 340 -24.08 -23.37 33.24
N PRO A 341 -25.37 -23.04 32.97
CA PRO A 341 -25.84 -22.86 31.59
C PRO A 341 -25.24 -21.62 30.91
N TYR A 342 -24.99 -20.53 31.64
CA TYR A 342 -24.38 -19.31 31.09
C TYR A 342 -22.91 -19.54 30.72
N VAL A 343 -22.17 -20.27 31.56
CA VAL A 343 -20.77 -20.62 31.31
C VAL A 343 -20.64 -21.62 30.15
N ALA A 344 -21.56 -22.58 30.04
CA ALA A 344 -21.62 -23.50 28.89
C ALA A 344 -21.90 -22.76 27.56
N LEU A 345 -22.76 -21.73 27.58
CA LEU A 345 -23.08 -20.93 26.40
C LEU A 345 -21.89 -20.03 26.00
N LEU A 346 -21.19 -19.44 26.97
CA LEU A 346 -20.01 -18.60 26.75
C LEU A 346 -18.82 -19.42 26.22
N THR A 347 -18.66 -20.66 26.69
CA THR A 347 -17.65 -21.58 26.16
C THR A 347 -17.99 -22.07 24.75
N ALA A 348 -19.24 -22.43 24.46
CA ALA A 348 -19.67 -22.74 23.09
C ALA A 348 -19.47 -21.55 22.13
N ALA A 349 -19.73 -20.32 22.60
CA ALA A 349 -19.46 -19.09 21.84
C ALA A 349 -17.96 -18.89 21.59
N LEU A 350 -17.09 -19.13 22.57
CA LEU A 350 -15.63 -19.04 22.38
C LEU A 350 -15.08 -20.12 21.44
N VAL A 351 -15.58 -21.35 21.54
CA VAL A 351 -15.18 -22.49 20.69
C VAL A 351 -15.55 -22.26 19.22
N THR A 352 -16.58 -21.47 18.93
CA THR A 352 -16.98 -21.11 17.55
C THR A 352 -16.37 -19.78 17.09
N ALA A 353 -16.31 -18.76 17.96
CA ALA A 353 -15.80 -17.43 17.62
C ALA A 353 -14.29 -17.42 17.34
N VAL A 354 -13.49 -18.21 18.07
CA VAL A 354 -12.03 -18.29 17.84
C VAL A 354 -11.69 -18.86 16.46
N PRO A 355 -12.18 -20.04 16.04
CA PRO A 355 -11.93 -20.53 14.68
C PRO A 355 -12.55 -19.64 13.59
N TYR A 356 -13.70 -19.02 13.85
CA TYR A 356 -14.29 -18.04 12.92
C TYR A 356 -13.41 -16.79 12.74
N SER A 357 -12.88 -16.24 13.83
CA SER A 357 -11.96 -15.10 13.80
C SER A 357 -10.65 -15.45 13.08
N GLN A 358 -10.12 -16.66 13.28
CA GLN A 358 -8.94 -17.12 12.56
C GLN A 358 -9.22 -17.34 11.06
N PHE A 359 -10.38 -17.86 10.70
CA PHE A 359 -10.82 -18.00 9.32
C PHE A 359 -10.96 -16.64 8.64
N ASN A 360 -11.57 -15.67 9.32
CA ASN A 360 -11.68 -14.29 8.83
C ASN A 360 -10.31 -13.63 8.67
N LYS A 361 -9.38 -13.85 9.59
CA LYS A 361 -8.00 -13.33 9.47
C LYS A 361 -7.27 -13.91 8.26
N LEU A 362 -7.43 -15.21 8.01
CA LEU A 362 -6.85 -15.89 6.84
C LEU A 362 -7.48 -15.40 5.53
N ARG A 363 -8.80 -15.19 5.52
CA ARG A 363 -9.52 -14.61 4.41
C ARG A 363 -9.03 -13.19 4.11
N GLN A 364 -8.84 -12.37 5.14
CA GLN A 364 -8.26 -11.04 5.01
C GLN A 364 -6.83 -11.08 4.44
N ASP A 365 -5.98 -12.02 4.88
CA ASP A 365 -4.62 -12.16 4.34
C ASP A 365 -4.63 -12.57 2.86
N MET A 366 -5.54 -13.46 2.46
CA MET A 366 -5.72 -13.84 1.05
C MET A 366 -6.24 -12.67 0.20
N GLU A 367 -7.21 -11.92 0.71
CA GLU A 367 -7.73 -10.72 0.06
C GLU A 367 -6.64 -9.65 -0.08
N ARG A 368 -5.79 -9.44 0.95
CA ARG A 368 -4.63 -8.53 0.88
C ARG A 368 -3.64 -8.96 -0.20
N ARG A 369 -3.29 -10.25 -0.27
CA ARG A 369 -2.40 -10.80 -1.30
C ARG A 369 -2.98 -10.61 -2.70
N ASN A 370 -4.26 -10.93 -2.88
CA ASN A 370 -4.93 -10.77 -4.17
C ASN A 370 -5.00 -9.30 -4.58
N ARG A 371 -5.32 -8.39 -3.65
CA ARG A 371 -5.28 -6.94 -3.88
C ARG A 371 -3.89 -6.48 -4.30
N GLN A 372 -2.82 -6.89 -3.59
CA GLN A 372 -1.45 -6.51 -3.96
C GLN A 372 -1.08 -7.01 -5.36
N LEU A 373 -1.45 -8.24 -5.71
CA LEU A 373 -1.15 -8.79 -7.04
C LEU A 373 -1.91 -8.10 -8.16
N ILE A 374 -3.17 -7.74 -7.94
CA ILE A 374 -3.94 -6.96 -8.92
C ILE A 374 -3.31 -5.57 -9.10
N MET A 375 -2.85 -4.93 -8.02
CA MET A 375 -2.19 -3.63 -8.08
C MET A 375 -0.81 -3.69 -8.76
N ASP A 376 -0.05 -4.77 -8.52
CA ASP A 376 1.29 -4.99 -9.10
C ASP A 376 1.23 -5.44 -10.58
N TYR A 377 0.11 -6.00 -11.03
CA TYR A 377 -0.03 -6.62 -12.36
C TYR A 377 0.25 -5.66 -13.54
N PRO A 378 -0.29 -4.43 -13.58
CA PRO A 378 0.01 -3.48 -14.66
C PRO A 378 1.50 -3.13 -14.73
N ASP A 379 2.16 -2.96 -13.58
CA ASP A 379 3.57 -2.62 -13.52
C ASP A 379 4.44 -3.81 -13.99
N VAL A 380 4.04 -5.04 -13.67
CA VAL A 380 4.68 -6.28 -14.14
C VAL A 380 4.55 -6.41 -15.66
N ILE A 381 3.35 -6.24 -16.23
CA ILE A 381 3.16 -6.31 -17.69
C ILE A 381 3.93 -5.20 -18.39
N ASN A 382 3.82 -3.96 -17.93
CA ASN A 382 4.52 -2.83 -18.55
C ASN A 382 6.02 -3.08 -18.58
N ARG A 383 6.59 -3.55 -17.47
CA ARG A 383 8.01 -3.91 -17.43
C ARG A 383 8.34 -5.07 -18.36
N TYR A 384 7.44 -6.04 -18.50
CA TYR A 384 7.60 -7.15 -19.44
C TYR A 384 7.62 -6.66 -20.89
N ILE A 385 6.66 -5.81 -21.30
CA ILE A 385 6.57 -5.20 -22.64
C ILE A 385 7.82 -4.35 -22.93
N LEU A 386 8.22 -3.52 -21.97
CA LEU A 386 9.37 -2.63 -22.08
C LEU A 386 10.66 -3.44 -22.35
N LEU A 387 10.89 -4.49 -21.57
CA LEU A 387 12.07 -5.34 -21.74
C LEU A 387 12.00 -6.20 -23.01
N LEU A 388 10.83 -6.72 -23.38
CA LEU A 388 10.64 -7.42 -24.67
C LEU A 388 10.90 -6.47 -25.85
N GLY A 389 10.38 -5.24 -25.79
CA GLY A 389 10.54 -4.21 -26.82
C GLY A 389 12.00 -3.77 -27.00
N SER A 390 12.83 -3.91 -25.97
CA SER A 390 14.28 -3.68 -26.07
C SER A 390 15.07 -4.81 -26.76
N GLY A 391 14.40 -5.92 -27.10
CA GLY A 391 14.98 -7.06 -27.81
C GLY A 391 15.36 -8.25 -26.93
N ILE A 392 14.98 -8.26 -25.64
CA ILE A 392 15.16 -9.44 -24.78
C ILE A 392 14.08 -10.49 -25.12
N ASN A 393 14.44 -11.79 -25.06
CA ASN A 393 13.48 -12.90 -25.13
C ASN A 393 12.67 -13.10 -23.82
N MET A 394 11.53 -13.78 -23.88
CA MET A 394 10.63 -13.99 -22.73
C MET A 394 11.33 -14.52 -21.47
N ARG A 395 12.17 -15.55 -21.62
CA ARG A 395 12.96 -16.12 -20.51
C ARG A 395 13.92 -15.12 -19.89
N GLY A 396 14.61 -14.34 -20.72
CA GLY A 396 15.55 -13.30 -20.29
C GLY A 396 14.85 -12.16 -19.55
N VAL A 397 13.64 -11.78 -19.99
CA VAL A 397 12.81 -10.80 -19.28
C VAL A 397 12.45 -11.31 -17.90
N TRP A 398 11.99 -12.57 -17.81
CA TRP A 398 11.67 -13.22 -16.53
C TRP A 398 12.85 -13.22 -15.56
N GLN A 399 14.02 -13.64 -16.05
CA GLN A 399 15.28 -13.64 -15.30
C GLN A 399 15.67 -12.24 -14.82
N ARG A 400 15.57 -11.24 -15.70
CA ARG A 400 15.95 -9.87 -15.37
C ARG A 400 15.06 -9.29 -14.28
N MET A 401 13.75 -9.45 -14.39
CA MET A 401 12.79 -8.98 -13.39
C MET A 401 13.04 -9.61 -12.00
N CYS A 402 13.31 -10.91 -11.94
CA CYS A 402 13.64 -11.60 -10.69
C CYS A 402 14.97 -11.11 -10.08
N ASN A 403 16.01 -11.00 -10.91
CA ASN A 403 17.32 -10.51 -10.47
C ASN A 403 17.26 -9.07 -9.95
N ASP A 404 16.52 -8.20 -10.64
CA ASP A 404 16.37 -6.80 -10.25
C ASP A 404 15.60 -6.63 -8.94
N TYR A 405 14.68 -7.55 -8.66
CA TYR A 405 13.98 -7.66 -7.38
C TYR A 405 14.93 -8.15 -6.27
N SER A 406 15.69 -9.22 -6.50
CA SER A 406 16.62 -9.79 -5.51
C SER A 406 17.79 -8.87 -5.12
N LYS A 407 18.28 -8.05 -6.05
CA LYS A 407 19.41 -7.11 -5.84
C LYS A 407 19.04 -5.90 -4.99
N VAL A 408 17.76 -5.53 -4.99
CA VAL A 408 17.29 -4.44 -4.14
C VAL A 408 17.05 -5.05 -2.78
N ASN A 409 17.72 -4.55 -1.75
CA ASN A 409 17.51 -4.97 -0.36
C ASN A 409 16.14 -4.46 0.10
N THR A 410 15.06 -5.01 -0.46
CA THR A 410 13.71 -4.50 -0.31
C THR A 410 13.24 -4.81 1.10
N LYS A 411 13.00 -3.75 1.88
CA LYS A 411 12.16 -3.84 3.09
C LYS A 411 10.70 -4.24 2.77
N HIS A 412 10.35 -4.52 1.50
CA HIS A 412 9.00 -4.66 0.96
C HIS A 412 8.91 -5.95 0.11
N PHE A 413 8.13 -6.90 0.62
CA PHE A 413 7.77 -8.18 -0.01
C PHE A 413 6.68 -8.00 -1.08
N HIS A 414 6.93 -8.49 -2.30
CA HIS A 414 5.96 -8.46 -3.39
C HIS A 414 5.63 -9.89 -3.84
N TYR A 415 4.38 -10.32 -3.63
CA TYR A 415 3.96 -11.71 -3.92
C TYR A 415 4.25 -12.15 -5.36
N VAL A 416 4.12 -11.25 -6.34
CA VAL A 416 4.36 -11.59 -7.75
C VAL A 416 5.82 -11.97 -7.99
N TYR A 417 6.77 -11.17 -7.52
CA TYR A 417 8.19 -11.40 -7.78
C TYR A 417 8.73 -12.62 -7.03
N GLU A 418 8.18 -12.93 -5.86
CA GLU A 418 8.48 -14.16 -5.12
C GLU A 418 7.99 -15.41 -5.88
N GLU A 419 6.76 -15.38 -6.42
CA GLU A 419 6.27 -16.47 -7.28
C GLU A 419 7.09 -16.57 -8.57
N MET A 420 7.53 -15.43 -9.13
CA MET A 420 8.37 -15.41 -10.33
C MET A 420 9.74 -16.01 -10.06
N GLN A 421 10.34 -15.73 -8.89
CA GLN A 421 11.61 -16.32 -8.47
C GLN A 421 11.48 -17.83 -8.26
N TYR A 422 10.37 -18.29 -7.69
CA TYR A 422 10.08 -19.72 -7.58
C TYR A 422 9.96 -20.38 -8.97
N SER A 423 9.24 -19.76 -9.91
CA SER A 423 9.19 -20.22 -11.31
C SER A 423 10.58 -20.24 -11.98
N LEU A 424 11.41 -19.25 -11.69
CA LEU A 424 12.77 -19.21 -12.23
C LEU A 424 13.63 -20.38 -11.71
N ASN A 425 13.41 -20.80 -10.47
CA ASN A 425 14.06 -21.99 -9.92
C ASN A 425 13.54 -23.26 -10.61
N GLU A 426 12.24 -23.36 -10.92
CA GLU A 426 11.68 -24.47 -11.72
C GLU A 426 12.28 -24.53 -13.13
N LEU A 427 12.46 -23.38 -13.80
CA LEU A 427 13.17 -23.28 -15.09
C LEU A 427 14.61 -23.74 -14.98
N SER A 428 15.30 -23.35 -13.91
CA SER A 428 16.70 -23.70 -13.67
C SER A 428 16.85 -25.19 -13.34
N ALA A 429 15.81 -25.82 -12.80
CA ALA A 429 15.74 -27.26 -12.56
C ALA A 429 15.43 -28.10 -13.82
N GLY A 430 15.30 -27.47 -14.99
CA GLY A 430 15.08 -28.14 -16.27
C GLY A 430 13.62 -28.35 -16.68
N MET A 431 12.66 -27.72 -15.98
CA MET A 431 11.24 -27.79 -16.37
C MET A 431 10.99 -27.02 -17.69
N PRO A 432 10.17 -27.53 -18.62
CA PRO A 432 9.86 -26.82 -19.87
C PRO A 432 9.23 -25.45 -19.62
N GLU A 433 9.65 -24.43 -20.38
CA GLU A 433 9.26 -23.02 -20.16
C GLU A 433 7.74 -22.80 -20.23
N VAL A 434 7.08 -23.44 -21.20
CA VAL A 434 5.62 -23.43 -21.36
C VAL A 434 4.93 -23.96 -20.09
N GLU A 435 5.42 -25.07 -19.53
CA GLU A 435 4.83 -25.67 -18.33
C GLU A 435 5.04 -24.79 -17.10
N VAL A 436 6.19 -24.13 -16.99
CA VAL A 436 6.46 -23.21 -15.88
C VAL A 436 5.50 -22.02 -15.91
N TYR A 437 5.27 -21.40 -17.08
CA TYR A 437 4.34 -20.29 -17.19
C TYR A 437 2.91 -20.71 -16.84
N GLU A 438 2.43 -21.85 -17.32
CA GLU A 438 1.11 -22.38 -16.94
C GLU A 438 1.01 -22.65 -15.43
N ARG A 439 2.03 -23.27 -14.83
CA ARG A 439 2.06 -23.55 -13.38
C ARG A 439 2.08 -22.26 -12.57
N PHE A 440 2.82 -21.24 -13.00
CA PHE A 440 2.84 -19.92 -12.36
C PHE A 440 1.46 -19.25 -12.40
N GLY A 441 0.81 -19.21 -13.57
CA GLY A 441 -0.54 -18.66 -13.70
C GLY A 441 -1.56 -19.38 -12.82
N ARG A 442 -1.52 -20.72 -12.82
CA ARG A 442 -2.34 -21.55 -11.93
C ARG A 442 -2.06 -21.21 -10.46
N ARG A 443 -0.80 -21.25 -10.00
CA ARG A 443 -0.45 -20.94 -8.60
C ARG A 443 -0.96 -19.57 -8.19
N ILE A 444 -0.85 -18.55 -9.05
CA ILE A 444 -1.38 -17.23 -8.72
C ILE A 444 -2.91 -17.23 -8.59
N GLY A 445 -3.60 -17.97 -9.45
CA GLY A 445 -5.05 -18.18 -9.35
C GLY A 445 -5.90 -16.93 -9.58
N LEU A 446 -5.32 -15.89 -10.18
CA LEU A 446 -6.01 -14.66 -10.57
C LEU A 446 -6.12 -14.61 -12.09
N LEU A 447 -7.30 -14.24 -12.58
CA LEU A 447 -7.62 -14.23 -14.01
C LEU A 447 -6.61 -13.44 -14.87
N PRO A 448 -6.16 -12.23 -14.47
CA PRO A 448 -5.20 -11.47 -15.28
C PRO A 448 -3.87 -12.22 -15.46
N TYR A 449 -3.35 -12.81 -14.38
CA TYR A 449 -2.11 -13.60 -14.44
C TYR A 449 -2.27 -14.88 -15.24
N MET A 450 -3.40 -15.59 -15.11
CA MET A 450 -3.68 -16.78 -15.91
C MET A 450 -3.74 -16.45 -17.42
N LYS A 451 -4.40 -15.34 -17.80
CA LYS A 451 -4.45 -14.85 -19.18
C LYS A 451 -3.04 -14.54 -19.71
N LEU A 452 -2.25 -13.78 -18.94
CA LEU A 452 -0.85 -13.46 -19.28
C LEU A 452 -0.04 -14.73 -19.54
N CYS A 453 -0.08 -15.70 -18.63
CA CYS A 453 0.70 -16.94 -18.77
C CYS A 453 0.26 -17.77 -19.96
N THR A 454 -1.04 -17.80 -20.24
CA THR A 454 -1.59 -18.47 -21.41
C THR A 454 -1.08 -17.81 -22.69
N MET A 455 -1.06 -16.48 -22.77
CA MET A 455 -0.49 -15.73 -23.90
C MET A 455 1.00 -16.01 -24.07
N LEU A 456 1.80 -15.99 -23.00
CA LEU A 456 3.23 -16.29 -23.06
C LEU A 456 3.48 -17.73 -23.56
N SER A 457 2.73 -18.69 -23.01
CA SER A 457 2.80 -20.12 -23.37
C SER A 457 2.43 -20.39 -24.83
N GLN A 458 1.45 -19.68 -25.37
CA GLN A 458 1.02 -19.80 -26.78
C GLN A 458 2.02 -19.15 -27.74
N ASN A 459 2.58 -18.00 -27.39
CA ASN A 459 3.47 -17.25 -28.27
C ASN A 459 4.90 -17.82 -28.30
N LEU A 460 5.32 -18.58 -27.28
CA LEU A 460 6.52 -19.43 -27.36
C LEU A 460 6.47 -20.45 -28.52
N LYS A 461 5.26 -20.80 -28.99
CA LYS A 461 5.06 -21.75 -30.10
C LYS A 461 4.89 -21.06 -31.47
N LYS A 462 4.54 -19.78 -31.52
CA LYS A 462 4.07 -19.08 -32.76
C LYS A 462 4.82 -17.78 -33.11
N GLY A 463 5.70 -17.26 -32.26
CA GLY A 463 6.58 -16.11 -32.54
C GLY A 463 6.24 -14.81 -31.78
N ASN A 464 7.24 -13.92 -31.63
CA ASN A 464 7.22 -12.79 -30.67
C ASN A 464 6.49 -11.51 -31.14
N LYS A 465 6.33 -11.26 -32.45
CA LYS A 465 5.85 -9.96 -32.94
C LYS A 465 4.38 -9.68 -32.58
N HIS A 466 3.53 -10.72 -32.61
CA HIS A 466 2.12 -10.61 -32.25
C HIS A 466 1.90 -10.57 -30.73
N LEU A 467 2.80 -11.20 -29.96
CA LEU A 467 2.75 -11.19 -28.48
C LEU A 467 2.86 -9.78 -27.91
N ILE A 468 3.76 -8.95 -28.43
CA ILE A 468 3.97 -7.59 -27.91
C ILE A 468 2.69 -6.77 -28.03
N GLU A 469 1.98 -6.89 -29.15
CA GLU A 469 0.72 -6.17 -29.37
C GLU A 469 -0.41 -6.69 -28.46
N GLN A 470 -0.54 -8.02 -28.31
CA GLN A 470 -1.50 -8.60 -27.36
C GLN A 470 -1.23 -8.17 -25.91
N LEU A 471 0.04 -8.13 -25.51
CA LEU A 471 0.43 -7.68 -24.18
C LEU A 471 0.14 -6.19 -24.00
N ARG A 472 0.35 -5.37 -25.03
CA ARG A 472 0.03 -3.93 -25.00
C ARG A 472 -1.46 -3.70 -24.74
N VAL A 473 -2.33 -4.38 -25.49
CA VAL A 473 -3.79 -4.32 -25.26
C VAL A 473 -4.12 -4.78 -23.84
N THR A 474 -3.58 -5.92 -23.40
CA THR A 474 -3.81 -6.44 -22.04
C THR A 474 -3.31 -5.49 -20.96
N SER A 475 -2.21 -4.76 -21.21
CA SER A 475 -1.69 -3.76 -20.28
C SER A 475 -2.63 -2.58 -20.15
N ILE A 476 -3.17 -2.09 -21.27
CA ILE A 476 -4.16 -1.00 -21.28
C ILE A 476 -5.40 -1.42 -20.49
N ASP A 477 -5.92 -2.63 -20.74
CA ASP A 477 -7.05 -3.19 -19.98
C ASP A 477 -6.71 -3.31 -18.48
N ALA A 478 -5.52 -3.79 -18.14
CA ALA A 478 -5.06 -3.92 -16.76
C ALA A 478 -4.93 -2.56 -16.03
N ILE A 479 -4.46 -1.53 -16.74
CA ILE A 479 -4.38 -0.16 -16.24
C ILE A 479 -5.79 0.39 -15.98
N GLN A 480 -6.73 0.10 -16.88
CA GLN A 480 -8.14 0.49 -16.75
C GLN A 480 -8.80 -0.24 -15.56
N ASP A 481 -8.60 -1.56 -15.44
CA ASP A 481 -9.09 -2.35 -14.30
C ASP A 481 -8.52 -1.84 -12.97
N ARG A 482 -7.23 -1.46 -12.95
CA ARG A 482 -6.60 -0.82 -11.78
C ARG A 482 -7.28 0.51 -11.45
N ARG A 483 -7.56 1.34 -12.45
CA ARG A 483 -8.27 2.61 -12.29
C ARG A 483 -9.66 2.41 -11.68
N ASP A 484 -10.44 1.47 -12.21
CA ASP A 484 -11.78 1.18 -11.73
C ASP A 484 -11.78 0.59 -10.32
N THR A 485 -10.80 -0.26 -10.02
CA THR A 485 -10.58 -0.78 -8.67
C THR A 485 -10.31 0.36 -7.69
N VAL A 486 -9.41 1.29 -8.02
CA VAL A 486 -9.13 2.44 -7.15
C VAL A 486 -10.35 3.35 -7.00
N LYS A 487 -11.17 3.53 -8.05
CA LYS A 487 -12.43 4.28 -7.95
C LYS A 487 -13.39 3.64 -6.95
N ARG A 488 -13.64 2.33 -7.07
CA ARG A 488 -14.48 1.58 -6.12
C ARG A 488 -13.97 1.66 -4.69
N LEU A 489 -12.65 1.63 -4.50
CA LEU A 489 -12.03 1.76 -3.18
C LEU A 489 -12.19 3.17 -2.61
N GLY A 490 -12.14 4.20 -3.46
CA GLY A 490 -12.50 5.56 -3.11
C GLY A 490 -13.98 5.70 -2.70
N GLU A 491 -14.88 5.02 -3.40
CA GLU A 491 -16.31 4.95 -3.07
C GLU A 491 -16.56 4.18 -1.76
N GLU A 492 -15.88 3.06 -1.53
CA GLU A 492 -15.92 2.32 -0.27
C GLU A 492 -15.36 3.15 0.90
N ALA A 493 -14.31 3.95 0.68
CA ALA A 493 -13.81 4.89 1.68
C ALA A 493 -14.85 5.96 1.99
N SER A 494 -15.57 6.45 0.97
CA SER A 494 -16.68 7.40 1.14
C SER A 494 -17.85 6.79 1.91
N SER A 495 -18.23 5.54 1.67
CA SER A 495 -19.32 4.90 2.43
C SER A 495 -18.89 4.63 3.88
N LYS A 496 -17.61 4.31 4.11
CA LYS A 496 -17.06 4.17 5.47
C LYS A 496 -17.00 5.50 6.23
N LEU A 497 -16.92 6.64 5.54
CA LEU A 497 -16.99 7.97 6.16
C LEU A 497 -18.37 8.28 6.78
N LEU A 498 -19.43 7.53 6.43
CA LEU A 498 -20.75 7.71 7.03
C LEU A 498 -20.75 7.44 8.54
N LEU A 499 -19.90 6.55 9.04
CA LEU A 499 -19.86 6.24 10.47
C LEU A 499 -19.37 7.45 11.31
N PRO A 500 -18.22 8.08 10.98
CA PRO A 500 -17.83 9.37 11.57
C PRO A 500 -18.90 10.47 11.46
N MET A 501 -19.62 10.55 10.32
CA MET A 501 -20.72 11.50 10.12
C MET A 501 -21.83 11.29 11.16
N MET A 502 -22.28 10.05 11.34
CA MET A 502 -23.33 9.71 12.30
C MET A 502 -22.91 10.01 13.74
N LEU A 503 -21.64 9.74 14.10
CA LEU A 503 -21.11 10.08 15.42
C LEU A 503 -21.07 11.59 15.67
N GLN A 504 -20.70 12.39 14.66
CA GLN A 504 -20.67 13.85 14.80
C GLN A 504 -22.07 14.46 14.84
N PHE A 505 -23.01 13.89 14.07
CA PHE A 505 -24.41 14.27 14.16
C PHE A 505 -24.98 14.00 15.55
N LEU A 506 -24.72 12.81 16.11
CA LEU A 506 -25.13 12.45 17.47
C LEU A 506 -24.48 13.38 18.51
N LEU A 507 -23.23 13.75 18.32
CA LEU A 507 -22.55 14.71 19.18
C LEU A 507 -23.22 16.10 19.14
N ILE A 508 -23.55 16.61 17.94
CA ILE A 508 -24.26 17.90 17.81
C ILE A 508 -25.62 17.82 18.49
N LEU A 509 -26.34 16.71 18.32
CA LEU A 509 -27.62 16.48 18.96
C LEU A 509 -27.48 16.55 20.49
N ILE A 510 -26.46 15.93 21.08
CA ILE A 510 -26.22 15.99 22.53
C ILE A 510 -25.94 17.43 22.99
N ILE A 511 -25.09 18.16 22.28
CA ILE A 511 -24.72 19.55 22.64
C ILE A 511 -25.93 20.48 22.64
N VAL A 512 -26.85 20.31 21.69
CA VAL A 512 -28.07 21.11 21.59
C VAL A 512 -29.14 20.61 22.56
N MET A 513 -29.38 19.31 22.64
CA MET A 513 -30.52 18.79 23.39
C MET A 513 -30.31 18.87 24.91
N TYR A 514 -29.09 18.67 25.41
CA TYR A 514 -28.84 18.61 26.85
C TYR A 514 -29.18 19.91 27.59
N PRO A 515 -28.70 21.11 27.15
CA PRO A 515 -29.11 22.35 27.79
C PRO A 515 -30.61 22.60 27.67
N ALA A 516 -31.22 22.27 26.52
CA ALA A 516 -32.65 22.43 26.28
C ALA A 516 -33.50 21.61 27.28
N LEU A 517 -33.13 20.36 27.55
CA LEU A 517 -33.82 19.47 28.49
C LEU A 517 -33.69 19.91 29.95
N ILE A 518 -32.60 20.59 30.31
CA ILE A 518 -32.38 21.09 31.68
C ILE A 518 -32.98 22.49 31.87
N SER A 519 -33.14 23.25 30.78
CA SER A 519 -33.79 24.56 30.78
C SER A 519 -35.32 24.50 30.72
N MET A 520 -35.89 23.35 30.32
CA MET A 520 -37.31 23.01 30.42
C MET A 520 -37.60 22.45 31.81
#